data_AF-A0A0D0SCA9-F1
#
_entry.id   AF-A0A0D0SCA9-F1
#
_cell.length_a   1.000
_cell.length_b   1.000
_cell.length_c   1.000
_cell.angle_alpha   90.00
_cell.angle_beta   90.00
_cell.angle_gamma   90.00
#
_symmetry.space_group_name_H-M   'P 1'
#
loop_
_entity.id
_entity.type
_entity.pdbx_description
1 polymer ?
#
loop_
_entity_poly.entity_id
_entity_poly.type
_entity_poly.pdbx_seq_one_letter_code
_entity_poly.pdbx_strand_id
1 'polypeptide(L)' 'MPELSEEKQKADVLKLHDYIKKNFNYEMKLFRYPAGAFSEQSLAVLQSLGYTSVFWSFAYADWDPKKANGE' A
#
# COMPACT_ATOMS: atom_id res chain seq x y z
N MET A 1 -7.92 -3.69 0.21
CA MET A 1 -6.91 -4.76 0.27
C MET A 1 -7.21 -5.85 1.30
N PRO A 2 -7.49 -5.56 2.59
CA PRO A 2 -7.65 -6.62 3.60
C PRO A 2 -8.85 -7.55 3.36
N GLU A 3 -9.87 -7.08 2.63
CA GLU A 3 -11.07 -7.85 2.27
C GLU A 3 -10.87 -8.79 1.06
N LEU A 4 -9.70 -8.75 0.42
CA LEU A 4 -9.38 -9.60 -0.74
C LEU A 4 -8.81 -10.95 -0.29
N SER A 5 -8.99 -11.99 -1.11
CA SER A 5 -8.27 -13.26 -0.92
C SER A 5 -6.76 -13.06 -1.05
N GLU A 6 -5.97 -13.93 -0.43
CA GLU A 6 -4.51 -13.87 -0.45
C GLU A 6 -3.94 -13.79 -1.88
N GLU A 7 -4.46 -14.62 -2.79
CA GLU A 7 -4.07 -14.64 -4.20
C GLU A 7 -4.34 -13.30 -4.89
N LYS A 8 -5.50 -12.70 -4.64
CA LYS A 8 -5.85 -11.39 -5.19
C LYS A 8 -4.97 -10.29 -4.64
N GLN A 9 -4.60 -10.35 -3.36
CA GLN A 9 -3.65 -9.40 -2.76
C GLN A 9 -2.28 -9.49 -3.42
N LYS A 10 -1.74 -10.71 -3.61
CA LYS A 10 -0.45 -10.92 -4.29
C LYS A 10 -0.50 -10.43 -5.74
N ALA A 11 -1.55 -10.78 -6.48
CA ALA A 11 -1.71 -10.39 -7.87
C ALA A 11 -1.76 -8.86 -8.04
N ASP A 12 -2.47 -8.16 -7.16
CA ASP A 12 -2.60 -6.70 -7.21
C ASP A 12 -1.23 -6.01 -6.98
N VAL A 13 -0.50 -6.46 -5.95
CA VAL A 13 0.83 -5.93 -5.62
C VAL A 13 1.83 -6.18 -6.74
N LEU A 14 1.89 -7.41 -7.27
CA LEU A 14 2.83 -7.78 -8.32
C LEU A 14 2.50 -7.11 -9.66
N LYS A 15 1.22 -6.92 -9.98
CA LYS A 15 0.81 -6.18 -11.18
C LYS A 15 1.35 -4.75 -11.16
N LEU A 16 1.27 -4.05 -10.04
CA LEU A 16 1.86 -2.71 -9.90
C LEU A 16 3.39 -2.77 -9.94
N HIS A 17 4.01 -3.77 -9.29
CA HIS A 17 5.46 -3.95 -9.33
C HIS A 17 6.00 -4.12 -10.73
N ASP A 18 5.42 -5.02 -11.52
CA ASP A 18 5.84 -5.29 -12.89
C ASP A 18 5.68 -4.06 -13.77
N TYR A 19 4.59 -3.31 -13.58
CA TYR A 19 4.39 -2.04 -14.26
C TYR A 19 5.50 -1.04 -13.92
N ILE A 20 5.82 -0.84 -12.64
CA ILE A 20 6.84 0.12 -12.23
C ILE A 20 8.23 -0.31 -12.72
N LYS A 21 8.57 -1.59 -12.57
CA LYS A 21 9.83 -2.15 -13.04
C LYS A 21 10.01 -1.99 -14.55
N LYS A 22 8.98 -2.30 -15.33
CA LYS A 22 9.03 -2.18 -16.80
C LYS A 22 9.15 -0.75 -17.29
N ASN A 23 8.41 0.19 -16.69
CA ASN A 23 8.32 1.56 -17.20
C ASN A 23 9.39 2.50 -16.63
N PHE A 24 9.92 2.20 -15.44
CA PHE A 24 10.84 3.09 -14.72
C PHE A 24 12.15 2.43 -14.28
N ASN A 25 12.35 1.13 -14.59
CA ASN A 25 13.53 0.36 -14.18
C ASN A 25 13.78 0.43 -12.66
N TYR A 26 12.70 0.40 -11.88
CA TYR A 26 12.73 0.51 -10.43
C TYR A 26 12.11 -0.71 -9.76
N GLU A 27 12.83 -1.30 -8.81
CA GLU A 27 12.36 -2.42 -8.00
C GLU A 27 11.71 -1.90 -6.71
N MET A 28 10.39 -2.05 -6.58
CA MET A 28 9.69 -1.58 -5.38
C MET A 28 10.02 -2.46 -4.16
N LYS A 29 10.32 -1.83 -3.02
CA LYS A 29 10.60 -2.51 -1.74
C LYS A 29 9.71 -2.04 -0.58
N LEU A 30 9.10 -0.87 -0.72
CA LEU A 30 8.23 -0.28 0.29
C LEU A 30 6.79 -0.35 -0.18
N PHE A 31 5.88 -0.63 0.73
CA PHE A 31 4.45 -0.66 0.45
C PHE A 31 3.68 0.10 1.52
N ARG A 32 2.72 0.91 1.10
CA ARG A 32 1.75 1.55 1.99
C ARG A 32 0.36 1.09 1.60
N TYR A 33 -0.37 0.59 2.59
CA TYR A 33 -1.74 0.14 2.39
C TYR A 33 -2.65 1.28 1.91
N PRO A 34 -3.49 1.05 0.89
CA PRO A 34 -4.53 1.99 0.51
C PRO A 34 -5.41 2.35 1.72
N ALA A 35 -5.63 3.65 1.94
CA ALA A 35 -6.35 4.21 3.09
C ALA A 35 -5.82 3.77 4.49
N GLY A 36 -4.60 3.22 4.56
CA GLY A 36 -4.06 2.67 5.80
C GLY A 36 -4.79 1.41 6.30
N ALA A 37 -5.67 0.80 5.50
CA ALA A 37 -6.43 -0.37 5.89
C ALA A 37 -5.63 -1.66 5.66
N PHE A 38 -5.34 -2.39 6.73
CA PHE A 38 -4.57 -3.64 6.70
C PHE A 38 -5.20 -4.71 7.59
N SER A 39 -4.79 -5.95 7.37
CA SER A 39 -5.03 -7.13 8.22
C SER A 39 -3.73 -7.91 8.42
N GLU A 40 -3.66 -8.76 9.44
CA GLU A 40 -2.50 -9.64 9.68
C GLU A 40 -2.15 -10.49 8.45
N GLN A 41 -3.17 -11.06 7.79
CA GLN A 41 -2.98 -11.80 6.54
C GLN A 41 -2.31 -10.90 5.48
N SER A 42 -2.78 -9.67 5.31
CA SER A 42 -2.21 -8.78 4.29
C SER A 42 -0.78 -8.34 4.62
N LEU A 43 -0.42 -8.23 5.90
CA LEU A 43 0.95 -7.97 6.35
C LEU A 43 1.86 -9.16 6.02
N ALA A 44 1.41 -10.38 6.34
CA ALA A 44 2.14 -11.60 6.02
C ALA A 44 2.36 -11.77 4.51
N VAL A 45 1.34 -11.46 3.70
CA VAL A 45 1.46 -11.48 2.23
C VAL A 45 2.60 -10.57 1.76
N LEU A 46 2.64 -9.32 2.21
CA LEU A 46 3.68 -8.39 1.77
C LEU A 46 5.06 -8.76 2.26
N GLN A 47 5.16 -9.26 3.50
CA GLN A 47 6.41 -9.78 4.02
C GLN A 47 6.91 -10.97 3.18
N SER A 48 6.02 -11.88 2.77
CA SER A 48 6.37 -13.02 1.91
C SER A 48 6.86 -12.60 0.51
N LEU A 49 6.41 -11.44 0.04
CA LEU A 49 6.82 -10.84 -1.24
C LEU A 49 8.07 -9.95 -1.11
N GLY A 50 8.66 -9.83 0.08
CA GLY A 50 9.87 -9.03 0.32
C GLY A 50 9.62 -7.52 0.50
N TYR A 51 8.38 -7.10 0.72
CA TYR A 51 8.04 -5.70 0.96
C TYR A 51 8.13 -5.33 2.44
N THR A 52 8.56 -4.09 2.69
CA THR A 52 8.43 -3.44 4.00
C THR A 52 7.17 -2.59 4.01
N SER A 53 6.28 -2.87 4.97
CA SER A 53 5.06 -2.08 5.17
C SER A 53 5.38 -0.76 5.87
N VAL A 54 4.93 0.36 5.30
CA VAL A 54 5.20 1.72 5.79
C VAL A 54 3.89 2.43 6.17
N PHE A 55 3.84 2.93 7.40
CA PHE A 55 2.70 3.66 7.95
C PHE A 55 3.06 5.13 8.21
N TRP A 56 2.06 5.92 8.58
CA TRP A 56 2.27 7.29 9.04
C TRP A 56 2.36 7.30 10.57
N SER A 57 3.25 8.11 11.13
CA SER A 57 3.20 8.50 12.55
C SER A 57 2.18 9.61 12.78
N PHE A 58 1.97 10.47 11.78
CA PHE A 58 0.98 11.55 11.75
C PHE A 58 0.35 11.63 10.35
N ALA A 59 -0.98 11.65 10.27
CA ALA A 59 -1.73 11.73 9.02
C ALA A 59 -2.55 13.02 9.00
N TYR A 60 -2.07 14.02 8.25
CA TYR A 60 -2.84 15.22 7.98
C TYR A 60 -3.91 14.90 6.94
N ALA A 61 -5.16 15.32 7.16
CA ALA A 61 -6.28 15.05 6.26
C ALA A 61 -6.30 16.06 5.09
N ASP A 62 -5.18 16.16 4.37
CA ASP A 62 -5.01 17.04 3.19
C ASP A 62 -5.97 16.71 2.04
N TRP A 63 -6.46 15.47 2.00
CA TRP A 63 -7.51 15.02 1.09
C TRP A 63 -8.90 15.61 1.40
N ASP A 64 -9.12 16.14 2.61
CA ASP A 64 -10.38 16.76 3.02
C ASP A 64 -10.27 18.30 2.96
N PRO A 65 -10.82 18.95 1.91
CA PRO A 65 -10.74 20.41 1.76
C PRO A 65 -11.47 21.17 2.87
N LYS A 66 -12.37 20.52 3.63
CA LYS A 66 -13.05 21.13 4.77
C LYS A 66 -12.19 21.15 6.03
N LYS A 67 -11.27 20.19 6.18
CA LYS A 67 -10.32 20.15 7.31
C LYS A 67 -9.07 21.00 7.08
N ALA A 68 -8.73 21.30 5.81
CA ALA A 68 -7.61 22.15 5.45
C ALA A 68 -7.81 23.62 5.87
N ASN A 69 -9.05 24.06 6.01
CA ASN A 69 -9.41 25.37 6.51
C ASN A 69 -9.93 25.18 7.94
N GLY A 70 -9.09 25.41 8.94
CA GLY A 70 -9.42 25.13 10.34
C GLY A 70 -10.59 25.95 10.87
N GLU A 71 -11.80 25.42 10.74
CA GLU A 71 -13.00 25.67 11.55
C GLU A 71 -13.74 24.36 11.85
#